data_AF-A0A843FGX6-F1
#
_entry.id   AF-A0A843FGX6-F1
#
_cell.length_a   1.000
_cell.length_b   1.000
_cell.length_c   1.000
_cell.angle_alpha   90.00
_cell.angle_beta   90.00
_cell.angle_gamma   90.00
#
_symmetry.space_group_name_H-M   'P 1'
#
loop_
_entity.id
_entity.type
_entity.pdbx_description
1 polymer ?
#
loop_
_entity_poly.entity_id
_entity_poly.type
_entity_poly.pdbx_seq_one_letter_code
_entity_poly.pdbx_strand_id
1 'polypeptide(L)' 'MDTERQIRAITNAGSNLSDQLELSLTDVRSLDIIVSFVKHSGIRMMRPIFQDLSEKGVPVRIMTSTYLGITDPFALEM' A
#
# COMPACT_ATOMS: atom_id res chain seq x y z
N MET A 1 13.64 9.22 23.20
CA MET A 1 12.26 9.59 23.54
C MET A 1 11.37 8.62 22.79
N ASP A 2 10.89 7.60 23.47
CA ASP A 2 9.92 6.65 22.94
C ASP A 2 8.67 7.42 22.48
N THR A 3 8.55 7.58 21.16
CA THR A 3 7.28 8.02 20.56
C THR A 3 6.31 6.85 20.76
N GLU A 4 5.36 7.02 21.66
CA GLU A 4 4.24 6.10 21.86
C GLU A 4 3.66 5.71 20.49
N ARG A 5 3.87 4.45 20.08
CA ARG A 5 3.43 3.97 18.77
C ARG A 5 1.91 3.85 18.79
N GLN A 6 1.22 4.91 18.37
CA GLN A 6 -0.23 4.92 18.26
C GLN A 6 -0.67 3.89 17.20
N ILE A 7 -1.32 2.81 17.65
CA ILE A 7 -1.93 1.83 16.75
C ILE A 7 -3.23 2.42 16.21
N ARG A 8 -3.35 2.52 14.88
CA ARG A 8 -4.53 3.02 14.18
C ARG A 8 -5.22 1.87 13.45
N ALA A 9 -6.54 1.73 13.65
CA ALA A 9 -7.38 0.85 12.86
C ALA A 9 -8.09 1.66 11.77
N ILE A 10 -7.94 1.24 10.52
CA ILE A 10 -8.50 1.94 9.35
C ILE A 10 -9.71 1.14 8.86
N THR A 11 -10.88 1.76 8.87
CA THR A 11 -12.17 1.09 8.56
C THR A 11 -12.95 1.73 7.42
N ASN A 12 -12.40 2.77 6.78
CA ASN A 12 -13.08 3.59 5.75
C ASN A 12 -14.32 4.36 6.24
N ALA A 13 -14.55 4.49 7.56
CA ALA A 13 -15.68 5.28 8.08
C ALA A 13 -15.41 6.79 8.18
N GLY A 14 -14.16 7.23 8.01
CA GLY A 14 -13.78 8.66 8.10
C GLY A 14 -12.43 9.01 7.49
N SER A 15 -11.46 8.09 7.55
CA SER A 15 -10.28 8.12 6.69
C SER A 15 -10.14 6.76 6.03
N ASN A 16 -9.67 6.77 4.78
CA ASN A 16 -9.44 5.53 4.05
C ASN A 16 -7.95 5.14 4.15
N LEU A 17 -7.63 3.96 3.61
CA LEU A 17 -6.26 3.45 3.63
C LEU A 17 -5.28 4.35 2.86
N SER A 18 -5.64 4.90 1.70
CA SER A 18 -4.70 5.77 0.95
C SER A 18 -4.35 7.03 1.73
N ASP A 19 -5.33 7.69 2.35
CA ASP A 19 -5.10 8.93 3.11
C ASP A 19 -4.10 8.67 4.26
N GLN A 20 -4.26 7.54 4.95
CA GLN A 20 -3.39 7.18 6.06
C GLN A 20 -1.99 6.75 5.60
N LEU A 21 -1.90 6.08 4.44
CA LEU A 21 -0.62 5.72 3.85
C LEU A 21 0.15 6.96 3.39
N GLU A 22 -0.50 7.92 2.72
CA GLU A 22 0.14 9.19 2.34
C GLU A 22 0.76 9.92 3.55
N LEU A 23 0.02 9.99 4.66
CA LEU A 23 0.53 10.58 5.91
C LEU A 23 1.70 9.80 6.51
N SER A 24 1.64 8.46 6.44
CA SER A 24 2.59 7.58 7.15
C SER A 24 3.88 7.31 6.35
N LEU A 25 3.87 7.52 5.04
CA LEU A 25 4.96 7.16 4.13
C LEU A 25 5.91 8.32 3.80
N THR A 26 5.82 9.43 4.53
CA THR A 26 6.65 10.64 4.29
C THR A 26 8.16 10.38 4.44
N ASP A 27 8.57 9.58 5.44
CA ASP A 27 9.99 9.32 5.78
C ASP A 27 10.21 7.81 6.04
N VAL A 28 10.00 7.00 4.99
CA VAL A 28 10.19 5.55 5.05
C VAL A 28 11.37 5.09 4.22
N ARG A 29 12.06 4.04 4.70
CA ARG A 29 13.19 3.43 3.99
C ARG A 29 12.75 2.35 2.99
N SER A 30 11.58 1.77 3.20
CA SER A 30 10.99 0.74 2.33
C SER A 30 9.50 0.61 2.60
N LEU A 31 8.75 0.11 1.63
CA LEU A 31 7.35 -0.28 1.77
C LEU A 31 7.18 -1.74 1.37
N ASP A 32 6.73 -2.56 2.32
CA ASP A 32 6.47 -3.98 2.11
C ASP A 32 4.99 -4.29 2.37
N ILE A 33 4.29 -4.76 1.33
CA ILE A 33 2.87 -5.06 1.38
C ILE A 33 2.68 -6.57 1.26
N ILE A 34 2.05 -7.18 2.27
CA ILE A 34 1.59 -8.57 2.20
C ILE A 34 0.07 -8.52 2.07
N VAL A 35 -0.45 -9.04 0.96
CA VAL A 35 -1.88 -8.96 0.66
C VAL A 35 -2.34 -10.21 -0.07
N SER A 36 -3.47 -10.78 0.36
CA SER A 36 -3.98 -12.03 -0.21
C SER A 36 -4.40 -11.87 -1.67
N PHE A 37 -5.02 -10.75 -2.03
CA PHE A 37 -5.58 -10.51 -3.36
C PHE A 37 -5.40 -9.08 -3.80
N VAL A 38 -5.19 -8.89 -5.09
CA VAL A 38 -5.02 -7.57 -5.71
C VAL A 38 -6.08 -7.40 -6.80
N LYS A 39 -6.71 -6.22 -6.83
CA LYS A 39 -7.59 -5.80 -7.92
C LYS A 39 -6.97 -4.61 -8.65
N HIS A 40 -7.20 -4.50 -9.96
CA HIS A 40 -6.69 -3.38 -10.74
C HIS A 40 -7.13 -2.02 -10.18
N SER A 41 -8.36 -1.92 -9.68
CA SER A 41 -8.86 -0.70 -9.03
C SER A 41 -8.08 -0.29 -7.78
N GLY A 42 -7.64 -1.26 -6.97
CA GLY A 42 -6.83 -1.00 -5.78
C GLY A 42 -5.43 -0.51 -6.15
N ILE A 43 -4.81 -1.12 -7.15
CA ILE A 43 -3.51 -0.67 -7.67
C ILE A 43 -3.59 0.75 -8.24
N ARG A 44 -4.63 1.06 -9.01
CA ARG A 44 -4.83 2.40 -9.55
C ARG A 44 -4.97 3.46 -8.46
N MET A 45 -5.66 3.14 -7.36
CA MET A 45 -5.77 4.03 -6.20
C MET A 45 -4.41 4.26 -5.53
N MET A 46 -3.55 3.24 -5.49
CA MET A 46 -2.22 3.31 -4.87
C MET A 46 -1.13 3.90 -5.77
N ARG A 47 -1.39 4.05 -7.07
CA ARG A 47 -0.41 4.51 -8.07
C ARG A 47 0.31 5.83 -7.71
N PRO A 48 -0.38 6.89 -7.23
CA PRO A 48 0.30 8.14 -6.87
C PRO A 48 1.32 7.93 -5.74
N ILE A 49 0.97 7.13 -4.73
CA ILE A 49 1.84 6.80 -3.61
C ILE A 49 3.07 6.02 -4.08
N PHE A 50 2.88 5.01 -4.93
CA PHE A 50 3.99 4.23 -5.47
C PHE A 50 4.92 5.08 -6.35
N GLN A 51 4.37 6.01 -7.11
CA GLN A 51 5.14 6.92 -7.93
C GLN A 51 5.99 7.89 -7.07
N ASP A 52 5.40 8.50 -6.05
CA ASP A 52 6.11 9.37 -5.11
C ASP A 52 7.25 8.62 -4.38
N LEU A 53 6.98 7.40 -3.91
CA LEU A 53 8.01 6.55 -3.30
C LEU A 53 9.12 6.18 -4.28
N SER A 54 8.77 5.85 -5.53
CA SER A 54 9.74 5.54 -6.59
C SER A 54 10.61 6.75 -6.90
N GLU A 55 10.04 7.96 -6.98
CA GLU A 55 10.77 9.21 -7.21
C GLU A 55 11.75 9.52 -6.07
N LYS A 56 11.39 9.15 -4.84
CA LYS A 56 12.26 9.23 -3.65
C LYS A 56 13.30 8.11 -3.56
N GLY A 57 13.30 7.15 -4.49
CA GLY A 57 14.19 5.99 -4.46
C GLY A 57 13.86 5.00 -3.33
N VAL A 58 12.64 5.04 -2.79
CA VAL A 58 12.17 4.12 -1.76
C VAL A 58 11.70 2.82 -2.42
N PRO A 59 12.30 1.65 -2.09
CA PRO A 59 11.87 0.37 -2.63
C PRO A 59 10.47 -0.02 -2.14
N VAL A 60 9.61 -0.42 -3.07
CA VAL A 60 8.27 -0.97 -2.82
C VAL A 60 8.25 -2.45 -3.21
N ARG A 61 7.81 -3.33 -2.31
CA ARG A 61 7.65 -4.76 -2.54
C ARG A 61 6.24 -5.21 -2.19
N ILE A 62 5.62 -5.98 -3.08
CA ILE A 62 4.30 -6.56 -2.86
C ILE A 62 4.43 -8.09 -2.92
N MET A 63 4.00 -8.75 -1.85
CA MET A 63 3.86 -10.20 -1.79
C MET A 63 2.38 -10.55 -1.80
N THR A 64 1.99 -11.34 -2.80
CA THR A 64 0.61 -11.83 -2.96
C THR A 64 0.61 -13.31 -3.35
N SER A 65 -0.57 -13.91 -3.44
CA SER A 65 -0.74 -15.32 -3.79
C SER A 65 -1.88 -15.47 -4.80
N THR A 66 -1.86 -16.57 -5.54
CA THR A 66 -2.95 -17.00 -6.43
C THR A 66 -3.93 -17.93 -5.72
N TYR A 67 -3.91 -18.02 -4.39
CA TYR A 67 -4.63 -19.01 -3.57
C TYR A 67 -6.07 -19.31 -4.02
N LEU A 68 -6.90 -18.29 -4.23
CA LEU A 68 -8.28 -18.46 -4.71
C LEU A 68 -8.48 -18.10 -6.19
N GLY A 69 -7.42 -17.72 -6.92
CA GLY A 69 -7.53 -17.30 -8.31
C GLY A 69 -8.36 -16.03 -8.55
N ILE A 70 -8.58 -15.21 -7.50
CA ILE A 70 -9.40 -13.98 -7.59
C ILE A 70 -8.59 -12.69 -7.78
N THR A 71 -7.26 -12.79 -7.77
CA THR A 71 -6.38 -11.66 -8.13
C THR A 71 -6.59 -11.34 -9.60
N ASP A 72 -6.86 -10.06 -9.88
CA ASP A 72 -7.03 -9.56 -11.24
C ASP A 72 -5.68 -9.58 -11.98
N PRO A 73 -5.53 -10.35 -13.08
CA PRO A 73 -4.27 -10.43 -13.82
C PRO A 73 -3.75 -9.06 -14.26
N PHE A 74 -4.63 -8.14 -14.66
CA PHE A 74 -4.23 -6.78 -15.06
C PHE A 74 -3.65 -5.96 -13.92
N ALA A 75 -3.88 -6.37 -12.66
CA ALA A 75 -3.24 -5.73 -11.52
C ALA A 75 -1.75 -6.10 -11.39
N LEU A 76 -1.29 -7.15 -12.08
CA LEU A 76 0.09 -7.62 -12.05
C LEU A 76 0.90 -7.19 -13.28
N GLU A 77 0.25 -6.84 -14.39
CA GLU A 77 0.87 -6.43 -15.66
C GLU A 77 1.33 -4.95 -15.68
N MET A 78 1.82 -4.43 -14.56
CA MET A 78 2.23 -3.01 -14.45
C MET A 78 3.48 -2.66 -15.25
#